data_AF-A0A0C9UHS2-F1
#
_entry.id   AF-A0A0C9UHS2-F1
#
_cell.length_a   1.000
_cell.length_b   1.000
_cell.length_c   1.000
_cell.angle_alpha   90.00
_cell.angle_beta   90.00
_cell.angle_gamma   90.00
#
_symmetry.space_group_name_H-M   'P 1'
#
loop_
_entity.id
_entity.type
_entity.pdbx_description
1 polymer ?
#
loop_
_entity_poly.entity_id
_entity_poly.type
_entity_poly.pdbx_seq_one_letter_code
_entity_poly.pdbx_strand_id
1 'polypeptide(L)' 'IQVELLEKIVGYIDSVINLLSFALTCRELCVLIIPWHIEYRWISCHPGRTDIWKMLSIKPHLAARLQHLEIHRHEDFA' A
#
# COMPACT_ATOMS: atom_id res chain seq x y z
N ILE A 1 9.60 15.43 14.76
CA ILE A 1 8.54 14.43 15.06
C ILE A 1 9.20 13.06 14.99
N GLN A 2 8.95 12.18 15.97
CA GLN A 2 9.48 10.81 15.90
C GLN A 2 8.80 10.05 14.76
N VAL A 3 9.59 9.37 13.92
CA VAL A 3 9.11 8.66 12.73
C VAL A 3 8.03 7.63 13.10
N GLU A 4 8.15 6.99 14.26
CA GLU A 4 7.18 6.00 14.78
C GLU A 4 5.78 6.59 15.00
N LEU A 5 5.70 7.83 15.51
CA LEU A 5 4.42 8.51 15.68
C LEU A 5 3.82 8.85 14.32
N LEU A 6 4.67 9.25 13.37
CA LEU A 6 4.24 9.58 12.03
C LEU A 6 3.73 8.35 11.27
N GLU A 7 4.41 7.21 11.38
CA GLU A 7 3.95 5.93 10.82
C GLU A 7 2.59 5.52 11.38
N LYS A 8 2.35 5.73 12.68
CA LYS A 8 1.03 5.48 13.29
C LYS A 8 -0.04 6.40 12.70
N ILE A 9 0.22 7.70 12.59
CA ILE A 9 -0.73 8.67 12.01
C ILE A 9 -1.07 8.28 10.57
N VAL A 10 -0.06 8.01 9.74
CA VAL A 10 -0.26 7.55 8.36
C VAL A 10 -1.05 6.24 8.31
N GLY A 11 -0.82 5.35 9.28
CA GLY A 11 -1.57 4.12 9.46
C GLY A 11 -3.08 4.31 9.68
N TYR A 12 -3.52 5.45 10.23
CA TYR A 12 -4.95 5.76 10.41
C TYR A 12 -5.64 6.41 9.20
N ILE A 13 -4.88 6.76 8.15
CA ILE A 13 -5.46 7.36 6.94
C ILE A 13 -5.79 6.24 5.96
N ASP A 14 -7.08 5.90 5.83
CA ASP A 14 -7.51 4.80 4.95
C ASP A 14 -7.68 5.23 3.48
N SER A 15 -7.98 6.51 3.23
CA SER A 15 -8.14 7.03 1.88
C SER A 15 -6.79 7.23 1.18
N VAL A 16 -6.62 6.54 0.05
CA VAL A 16 -5.43 6.69 -0.82
C VAL A 16 -5.26 8.14 -1.30
N ILE A 17 -6.35 8.85 -1.58
CA ILE A 17 -6.32 10.25 -2.02
C ILE A 17 -5.78 11.16 -0.89
N ASN A 18 -6.18 10.89 0.36
CA ASN A 18 -5.69 11.64 1.51
C ASN A 18 -4.23 11.32 1.80
N LEU A 19 -3.83 10.03 1.70
CA LEU A 19 -2.43 9.62 1.82
C LEU A 19 -1.54 10.28 0.77
N LEU A 20 -1.99 10.32 -0.48
CA LEU A 20 -1.26 10.98 -1.57
C LEU A 20 -1.15 12.48 -1.32
N SER A 21 -2.24 13.14 -0.95
CA SER A 21 -2.23 14.56 -0.60
C SER A 21 -1.25 14.84 0.56
N PHE A 22 -1.21 13.96 1.56
CA PHE A 22 -0.31 14.07 2.68
C PHE A 22 1.17 13.84 2.28
N ALA A 23 1.45 12.84 1.44
CA ALA A 23 2.76 12.57 0.86
C ALA A 23 3.33 13.78 0.10
N LEU A 24 2.47 14.53 -0.58
CA LEU A 24 2.88 15.67 -1.40
C LEU A 24 3.19 16.95 -0.61
N THR A 25 2.91 16.98 0.70
CA THR A 25 3.20 18.16 1.52
C THR A 25 4.70 18.40 1.76
N CYS A 26 5.51 17.33 1.86
CA CYS A 26 6.96 17.45 1.99
C CYS A 26 7.70 16.18 1.52
N ARG A 27 9.00 16.33 1.24
CA ARG A 27 9.83 15.23 0.72
C ARG A 27 9.96 14.06 1.71
N GLU A 28 10.02 14.34 3.01
CA GLU A 28 10.14 13.30 4.04
C GLU A 28 8.88 12.43 4.10
N LEU A 29 7.70 13.06 4.02
CA LEU A 29 6.42 12.36 3.93
C LEU A 29 6.27 11.58 2.64
N CYS A 30 6.74 12.13 1.51
CA CYS A 30 6.76 11.42 0.24
C CYS A 30 7.54 10.11 0.32
N VAL A 31 8.75 10.14 0.89
CA VAL A 31 9.60 8.94 1.06
C VAL A 31 9.00 7.94 2.06
N LEU A 32 8.31 8.43 3.10
CA LEU A 32 7.65 7.57 4.08
C LEU A 32 6.41 6.88 3.50
N ILE A 33 5.57 7.62 2.76
CA ILE A 33 4.26 7.16 2.30
C ILE A 33 4.35 6.39 0.97
N ILE A 34 5.22 6.82 0.06
CA ILE A 34 5.37 6.22 -1.27
C ILE A 34 6.70 5.46 -1.34
N PRO A 35 6.69 4.14 -1.61
CA PRO A 35 5.54 3.29 -1.99
C PRO A 35 4.80 2.64 -0.78
N TRP A 36 5.33 2.77 0.43
CA TRP A 36 5.02 1.88 1.57
C TRP A 36 3.56 1.85 2.03
N HIS A 37 2.87 2.99 2.00
CA HIS A 37 1.48 3.12 2.46
C HIS A 37 0.47 3.25 1.33
N ILE A 38 0.93 3.44 0.08
CA ILE A 38 0.06 3.50 -1.10
C ILE A 38 0.08 2.16 -1.85
N GLU A 39 1.25 1.68 -2.27
CA GLU A 39 1.36 0.51 -3.14
C GLU A 39 1.31 -0.83 -2.37
N TYR A 40 1.88 -0.88 -1.16
CA TYR A 40 1.96 -2.12 -0.39
C TYR A 40 0.83 -2.31 0.62
N ARG A 41 0.02 -1.27 0.84
CA ARG A 41 -1.15 -1.31 1.72
C ARG A 41 -2.39 -1.87 1.01
N TRP A 42 -2.51 -1.61 -0.28
CA TRP A 42 -3.62 -2.05 -1.10
C TRP A 42 -3.10 -2.76 -2.35
N ILE A 43 -3.40 -4.05 -2.47
CA ILE A 43 -3.14 -4.81 -3.69
C ILE A 43 -4.46 -5.11 -4.36
N SER A 44 -4.60 -4.63 -5.60
CA SER A 44 -5.78 -4.83 -6.43
C SER A 44 -5.31 -5.46 -7.74
N CYS A 45 -5.46 -6.78 -7.89
CA CYS A 45 -4.92 -7.50 -9.04
C CYS A 45 -5.66 -8.80 -9.38
N HIS A 46 -5.54 -9.23 -10.64
CA HIS A 46 -6.03 -10.53 -11.07
C HIS A 46 -5.30 -11.67 -10.33
N PRO A 47 -5.99 -12.73 -9.88
CA PRO A 47 -5.35 -13.81 -9.11
C PRO A 47 -4.23 -14.52 -9.89
N GLY A 48 -4.30 -14.51 -11.22
CA GLY A 48 -3.25 -15.04 -12.10
C GLY A 48 -1.94 -14.24 -12.16
N ARG A 49 -1.85 -13.07 -11.51
CA ARG A 49 -0.58 -12.30 -11.35
C ARG A 49 0.37 -12.99 -10.37
N THR A 50 0.98 -14.09 -10.80
CA THR A 50 1.90 -14.89 -9.98
C THR A 50 3.17 -14.14 -9.56
N ASP A 51 3.55 -13.10 -10.30
CA ASP A 51 4.66 -12.19 -10.00
C ASP A 51 4.48 -11.50 -8.64
N ILE A 52 3.27 -10.99 -8.37
CA ILE A 52 2.95 -10.29 -7.11
C ILE A 52 3.00 -11.28 -5.94
N TRP A 53 2.35 -12.43 -6.07
CA TRP A 53 2.32 -13.45 -5.02
C TRP A 53 3.71 -13.99 -4.69
N LYS A 54 4.53 -14.22 -5.72
CA LYS A 54 5.92 -14.64 -5.55
C LYS A 54 6.76 -13.56 -4.87
N MET A 55 6.56 -12.29 -5.20
CA MET A 55 7.25 -11.18 -4.55
C MET A 55 6.89 -11.09 -3.06
N LEU A 56 5.59 -11.20 -2.73
CA LEU A 56 5.10 -11.17 -1.34
C LEU A 56 5.60 -12.37 -0.52
N SER A 57 5.71 -13.55 -1.12
CA SER A 57 6.25 -14.73 -0.43
C SER A 57 7.75 -14.61 -0.15
N ILE A 58 8.51 -13.95 -1.04
CA ILE A 58 9.94 -13.68 -0.83
C ILE A 58 10.16 -12.57 0.20
N LYS A 59 9.24 -11.59 0.29
CA LYS A 59 9.36 -10.41 1.15
C LYS A 59 8.19 -10.34 2.14
N PRO A 60 8.19 -11.16 3.20
CA PRO A 60 7.07 -11.21 4.15
C PRO A 60 6.81 -9.89 4.88
N HIS A 61 7.82 -9.02 5.03
CA HIS A 61 7.63 -7.69 5.62
C HIS A 61 6.77 -6.76 4.75
N LEU A 62 6.69 -6.98 3.44
CA LEU A 62 5.76 -6.26 2.56
C LEU A 62 4.34 -6.82 2.70
N ALA A 63 4.21 -8.14 2.75
CA ALA A 63 2.94 -8.80 2.99
C ALA A 63 2.32 -8.43 4.34
N ALA A 64 3.13 -8.23 5.38
CA ALA A 64 2.67 -7.78 6.69
C ALA A 64 2.10 -6.35 6.71
N ARG A 65 2.37 -5.54 5.68
CA ARG A 65 1.86 -4.15 5.56
C ARG A 65 0.55 -4.07 4.76
N LEU A 66 0.16 -5.17 4.14
CA LEU A 66 -1.02 -5.28 3.29
C LEU A 66 -2.27 -5.25 4.17
N GLN A 67 -3.17 -4.30 3.91
CA GLN A 67 -4.42 -4.12 4.64
C GLN A 67 -5.64 -4.48 3.81
N HIS A 68 -5.59 -4.17 2.51
CA HIS A 68 -6.67 -4.45 1.57
C HIS A 68 -6.16 -5.28 0.40
N LEU A 69 -6.79 -6.43 0.20
CA LEU A 69 -6.56 -7.29 -0.94
C LEU A 69 -7.84 -7.40 -1.75
N GLU A 70 -7.79 -6.92 -2.99
CA GLU A 70 -8.88 -7.02 -3.96
C GLU A 70 -8.44 -7.91 -5.11
N ILE A 71 -9.23 -8.96 -5.34
CA ILE A 71 -8.98 -9.94 -6.40
C ILE A 71 -10.08 -9.78 -7.44
N HIS A 72 -9.73 -9.21 -8.58
CA HIS A 72 -10.64 -9.07 -9.72
C HIS A 72 -10.66 -10.36 -10.51
N ARG A 73 -11.85 -10.92 -10.72
CA ARG A 73 -12.03 -12.03 -11.67
C ARG A 73 -12.28 -11.42 -13.04
N HIS A 74 -11.94 -12.15 -14.09
CA HIS A 74 -12.14 -11.73 -15.48
C HIS A 74 -13.61 -11.35 -15.80
N GLU A 75 -14.57 -11.75 -14.95
CA GLU A 75 -16.00 -11.46 -15.11
C GLU A 75 -16.42 -10.06 -14.65
N ASP A 76 -15.56 -9.33 -13.93
CA ASP A 76 -15.92 -8.02 -13.33
C ASP A 76 -15.83 -6.83 -14.31
N PHE A 77 -15.40 -7.07 -15.56
CA PHE A 77 -15.28 -6.06 -16.63
C PHE A 77 -16.13 -6.38 -17.87
N ALA A 78 -17.14 -7.25 -17.74
CA ALA A 78 -18.10 -7.58 -18.80
C ALA A 78 -19.34 -6.68 -18.76
#